data_AF-A0A1H8XH38-F1
#
_entry.id   AF-A0A1H8XH38-F1
#
_cell.length_a   1.000
_cell.length_b   1.000
_cell.length_c   1.000
_cell.angle_alpha   90.00
_cell.angle_beta   90.00
_cell.angle_gamma   90.00
#
_symmetry.space_group_name_H-M   'P 1'
#
loop_
_entity.id
_entity.type
_entity.pdbx_description
1 polymer ?
#
loop_
_entity_poly.entity_id
_entity_poly.type
_entity_poly.pdbx_seq_one_letter_code
_entity_poly.pdbx_strand_id
1 'polypeptide(L)'
;MKVKPRSVLAAVITLILASLAGNPAASAASAGSDPFYAYSGSAPLSSFAPGAVLKTRTIPYHVVGIPLPLQVVQLLYRSTGPLGQPTANVTSVVKPPVAPATPKAVSYQSFYDSLNPEDGPSRAIAGDVRIPGLIANFESVFLVPWLTQGYTVLFPDTEGQTADFAAGPEYGMNTLDSIRAADQSPATGLTKDTKVGAIGYSGGAIATGWAAQLAPAYAPDVNRNLVGAAEGGVLANPRKNLDYVSGTPVWAGALAMALIGAGRAYDIDLTPYLNSQGLALYNKLQNSSIIDALPQTSGITWQKLVKPEYASSPESIPVFVDTIKKITMLGAASPTVPMLIGQGANGILEGTPGNKPGIGAGDGVMVTADVRALARQFCADGTTVQYNQYNLLSHVGTAAAWLPLALTWLDGRFAGKAAPDNCAQIPR
;
A
#
# COMPACT_ATOMS: atom_id res chain seq x y z
N MET A 1 20.95 -6.75 -33.02
CA MET A 1 19.60 -7.37 -33.02
C MET A 1 18.63 -6.43 -32.29
N LYS A 2 17.66 -5.86 -33.01
CA LYS A 2 16.61 -5.01 -32.42
C LYS A 2 15.55 -5.92 -31.77
N VAL A 3 15.62 -6.08 -30.45
CA VAL A 3 14.57 -6.77 -29.68
C VAL A 3 13.34 -5.86 -29.72
N LYS A 4 12.21 -6.36 -30.24
CA LYS A 4 10.96 -5.58 -30.29
C LYS A 4 10.45 -5.38 -28.85
N PRO A 5 9.88 -4.21 -28.50
CA PRO A 5 9.36 -3.96 -27.14
C PRO A 5 8.25 -4.94 -26.72
N ARG A 6 7.54 -5.55 -27.69
CA ARG A 6 6.57 -6.63 -27.43
C ARG A 6 7.18 -7.93 -26.87
N SER A 7 8.47 -8.18 -27.08
CA SER A 7 9.16 -9.39 -26.57
C SER A 7 9.64 -9.27 -25.11
N VAL A 8 9.72 -8.06 -24.58
CA VAL A 8 10.05 -7.80 -23.15
C VAL A 8 8.78 -7.89 -22.29
N LEU A 9 7.63 -7.51 -22.87
CA LEU A 9 6.29 -7.65 -22.26
C LEU A 9 6.00 -9.09 -21.82
N ALA A 10 6.42 -10.07 -22.62
CA ALA A 10 6.32 -11.48 -22.23
C ALA A 10 7.23 -11.79 -21.04
N ALA A 11 8.52 -11.41 -21.04
CA ALA A 11 9.46 -11.84 -20.01
C ALA A 11 9.16 -11.32 -18.58
N VAL A 12 8.69 -10.08 -18.42
CA VAL A 12 8.37 -9.50 -17.09
C VAL A 12 7.07 -10.07 -16.53
N ILE A 13 6.06 -10.25 -17.38
CA ILE A 13 4.78 -10.89 -17.05
C ILE A 13 5.00 -12.40 -16.82
N THR A 14 5.87 -13.05 -17.59
CA THR A 14 6.23 -14.46 -17.47
C THR A 14 7.12 -14.75 -16.26
N LEU A 15 7.89 -13.81 -15.69
CA LEU A 15 8.56 -14.10 -14.40
C LEU A 15 7.57 -14.14 -13.22
N ILE A 16 6.45 -13.39 -13.34
CA ILE A 16 5.33 -13.46 -12.40
C ILE A 16 4.44 -14.68 -12.70
N LEU A 17 4.31 -15.07 -13.98
CA LEU A 17 3.45 -16.18 -14.45
C LEU A 17 4.11 -17.56 -14.60
N ALA A 18 5.44 -17.68 -14.68
CA ALA A 18 6.12 -18.97 -14.83
C ALA A 18 6.15 -19.77 -13.52
N SER A 19 5.88 -19.13 -12.38
CA SER A 19 5.52 -19.79 -11.13
C SER A 19 4.03 -20.19 -11.05
N LEU A 20 3.22 -19.91 -12.09
CA LEU A 20 1.75 -20.04 -12.08
C LEU A 20 1.20 -21.19 -12.95
N ALA A 21 2.04 -22.11 -13.42
CA ALA A 21 1.58 -23.31 -14.13
C ALA A 21 1.30 -24.47 -13.15
N GLY A 22 0.39 -24.25 -12.20
CA GLY A 22 -0.28 -25.31 -11.44
C GLY A 22 -1.77 -25.22 -11.73
N ASN A 23 -2.38 -26.29 -12.25
CA ASN A 23 -3.77 -26.36 -12.71
C ASN A 23 -4.77 -25.66 -11.75
N PRO A 24 -5.51 -24.61 -12.18
CA PRO A 24 -6.59 -24.06 -11.38
C PRO A 24 -7.84 -24.89 -11.64
N ALA A 25 -8.02 -25.95 -10.85
CA ALA A 25 -9.33 -26.52 -10.58
C ALA A 25 -9.78 -26.07 -9.18
N ALA A 26 -9.79 -24.75 -8.95
CA ALA A 26 -10.49 -24.16 -7.82
C ALA A 26 -11.69 -23.41 -8.39
N SER A 27 -12.88 -23.95 -8.12
CA SER A 27 -14.15 -23.28 -8.41
C SER A 27 -14.11 -21.90 -7.79
N ALA A 28 -14.16 -20.85 -8.62
CA ALA A 28 -14.41 -19.49 -8.17
C ALA A 28 -15.80 -19.47 -7.51
N ALA A 29 -15.85 -19.65 -6.19
CA ALA A 29 -17.07 -19.42 -5.46
C ALA A 29 -17.40 -17.94 -5.64
N SER A 30 -18.51 -17.63 -6.33
CA SER A 30 -19.02 -16.28 -6.38
C SER A 30 -19.38 -15.89 -4.95
N ALA A 31 -18.55 -15.06 -4.33
CA ALA A 31 -18.86 -14.48 -3.04
C ALA A 31 -20.24 -13.79 -3.15
N GLY A 32 -21.24 -14.32 -2.45
CA GLY A 32 -22.38 -13.51 -2.05
C GLY A 32 -21.87 -12.32 -1.23
N SER A 33 -22.69 -11.29 -1.02
CA SER A 33 -22.30 -10.18 -0.15
C SER A 33 -22.01 -10.71 1.26
N ASP A 34 -20.74 -10.79 1.65
CA ASP A 34 -20.34 -11.22 2.98
C ASP A 34 -20.67 -10.09 3.97
N PRO A 35 -21.66 -10.28 4.87
CA PRO A 35 -22.14 -9.22 5.77
C PRO A 35 -21.10 -8.84 6.84
N PHE A 36 -19.98 -9.57 6.93
CA PHE A 36 -18.88 -9.22 7.83
C PHE A 36 -18.24 -7.88 7.46
N TYR A 37 -18.13 -7.58 6.16
CA TYR A 37 -17.48 -6.36 5.64
C TYR A 37 -18.31 -5.09 5.81
N ALA A 38 -19.59 -5.22 6.12
CA ALA A 38 -20.48 -4.09 6.36
C ALA A 38 -20.75 -3.90 7.85
N TYR A 39 -20.68 -2.65 8.34
CA TYR A 39 -21.18 -2.33 9.66
C TYR A 39 -22.72 -2.30 9.63
N SER A 40 -23.35 -3.03 10.55
CA SER A 40 -24.81 -3.20 10.61
C SER A 40 -25.37 -2.97 12.02
N GLY A 41 -24.61 -2.30 12.89
CA GLY A 41 -25.03 -1.97 14.25
C GLY A 41 -25.96 -0.75 14.27
N SER A 42 -26.75 -0.62 15.34
CA SER A 42 -27.72 0.46 15.51
C SER A 42 -27.09 1.80 15.94
N ALA A 43 -25.95 1.76 16.64
CA ALA A 43 -25.23 2.96 17.05
C ALA A 43 -24.43 3.53 15.86
N PRO A 44 -24.36 4.86 15.67
CA PRO A 44 -23.55 5.44 14.59
C PRO A 44 -22.06 5.21 14.83
N LEU A 45 -21.27 5.07 13.77
CA LEU A 45 -19.81 4.86 13.87
C LEU A 45 -19.08 5.97 14.64
N SER A 46 -19.62 7.20 14.61
CA SER A 46 -19.12 8.35 15.38
C SER A 46 -19.13 8.13 16.89
N SER A 47 -19.94 7.20 17.40
CA SER A 47 -20.03 6.88 18.84
C SER A 47 -18.91 5.96 19.33
N PHE A 48 -18.14 5.35 18.43
CA PHE A 48 -17.02 4.48 18.77
C PHE A 48 -15.69 5.22 18.59
N ALA A 49 -14.71 4.88 19.43
CA ALA A 49 -13.35 5.38 19.30
C ALA A 49 -12.63 4.73 18.09
N PRO A 50 -11.68 5.42 17.44
CA PRO A 50 -10.77 4.81 16.45
C PRO A 50 -10.14 3.51 16.99
N GLY A 51 -10.19 2.44 16.20
CA GLY A 51 -9.75 1.10 16.59
C GLY A 51 -10.77 0.25 17.36
N ALA A 52 -11.95 0.77 17.71
CA ALA A 52 -12.96 -0.04 18.38
C ALA A 52 -13.41 -1.23 17.52
N VAL A 53 -13.45 -2.43 18.12
CA VAL A 53 -13.87 -3.66 17.44
C VAL A 53 -15.40 -3.69 17.32
N LEU A 54 -15.90 -3.79 16.09
CA LEU A 54 -17.31 -3.79 15.73
C LEU A 54 -17.84 -5.20 15.46
N LYS A 55 -17.04 -6.05 14.81
CA LYS A 55 -17.33 -7.48 14.60
C LYS A 55 -16.04 -8.28 14.72
N THR A 56 -16.16 -9.54 15.11
CA THR A 56 -15.04 -10.49 15.18
C THR A 56 -15.49 -11.81 14.58
N ARG A 57 -14.64 -12.43 13.77
CA ARG A 57 -14.80 -13.84 13.35
C ARG A 57 -13.45 -14.54 13.31
N THR A 58 -13.50 -15.87 13.40
CA THR A 58 -12.33 -16.73 13.19
C THR A 58 -12.56 -17.57 11.96
N ILE A 59 -11.58 -17.59 11.06
CA ILE A 59 -11.62 -18.33 9.79
C ILE A 59 -10.31 -19.08 9.57
N PRO A 60 -10.29 -20.15 8.77
CA PRO A 60 -9.04 -20.72 8.30
C PRO A 60 -8.29 -19.70 7.42
N TYR A 61 -6.97 -19.67 7.55
CA TYR A 61 -6.09 -18.91 6.69
C TYR A 61 -6.06 -19.54 5.31
N HIS A 62 -6.25 -18.77 4.25
CA HIS A 62 -6.15 -19.26 2.88
C HIS A 62 -4.93 -18.70 2.17
N VAL A 63 -4.33 -19.54 1.33
CA VAL A 63 -3.31 -19.15 0.34
C VAL A 63 -3.85 -19.50 -1.03
N VAL A 64 -4.14 -18.48 -1.85
CA VAL A 64 -4.73 -18.65 -3.18
C VAL A 64 -5.99 -19.54 -3.14
N GLY A 65 -6.89 -19.26 -2.18
CA GLY A 65 -8.13 -20.00 -1.96
C GLY A 65 -8.00 -21.37 -1.28
N ILE A 66 -6.78 -21.84 -0.99
CA ILE A 66 -6.56 -23.14 -0.34
C ILE A 66 -6.49 -22.93 1.18
N PRO A 67 -7.39 -23.54 1.98
CA PRO A 67 -7.35 -23.41 3.42
C PRO A 67 -6.14 -24.15 4.01
N LEU A 68 -5.45 -23.50 4.94
CA LEU A 68 -4.36 -24.04 5.74
C LEU A 68 -4.83 -24.25 7.19
N PRO A 69 -4.19 -25.15 7.96
CA PRO A 69 -4.53 -25.40 9.37
C PRO A 69 -3.99 -24.29 10.29
N LEU A 70 -4.18 -23.03 9.90
CA LEU A 70 -3.80 -21.83 10.63
C LEU A 70 -5.05 -20.96 10.82
N GLN A 71 -5.24 -20.44 12.03
CA GLN A 71 -6.41 -19.61 12.34
C GLN A 71 -6.11 -18.13 12.13
N VAL A 72 -7.06 -17.44 11.51
CA VAL A 72 -7.07 -15.99 11.38
C VAL A 72 -8.22 -15.43 12.20
N VAL A 73 -7.96 -14.38 12.96
CA VAL A 73 -9.00 -13.55 13.55
C VAL A 73 -9.21 -12.36 12.63
N GLN A 74 -10.40 -12.23 12.04
CA GLN A 74 -10.79 -11.02 11.33
C GLN A 74 -11.57 -10.11 12.26
N LEU A 75 -11.24 -8.82 12.18
CA LEU A 75 -11.87 -7.76 12.95
C LEU A 75 -12.44 -6.73 11.96
N LEU A 76 -13.74 -6.49 12.04
CA LEU A 76 -14.31 -5.24 11.54
C LEU A 76 -14.11 -4.22 12.66
N TYR A 77 -13.45 -3.11 12.38
CA TYR A 77 -13.15 -2.08 13.36
C TYR A 77 -13.55 -0.70 12.86
N ARG A 78 -13.77 0.23 13.79
CA ARG A 78 -14.03 1.64 13.48
C ARG A 78 -12.70 2.32 13.12
N SER A 79 -12.64 2.98 11.98
CA SER A 79 -11.49 3.75 11.49
C SER A 79 -11.85 5.24 11.28
N THR A 80 -10.95 6.00 10.68
CA THR A 80 -11.15 7.42 10.34
C THR A 80 -10.76 7.65 8.88
N GLY A 81 -11.65 8.22 8.09
CA GLY A 81 -11.36 8.64 6.72
C GLY A 81 -10.59 9.97 6.67
N PRO A 82 -10.05 10.37 5.51
CA PRO A 82 -9.10 11.48 5.40
C PRO A 82 -9.71 12.87 5.58
N LEU A 83 -11.05 12.99 5.65
CA LEU A 83 -11.76 14.21 6.04
C LEU A 83 -12.16 14.21 7.54
N GLY A 84 -11.72 13.21 8.31
CA GLY A 84 -12.04 13.05 9.73
C GLY A 84 -13.37 12.31 9.98
N GLN A 85 -14.04 11.85 8.94
CA GLN A 85 -15.29 11.12 9.02
C GLN A 85 -15.08 9.72 9.61
N PRO A 86 -16.00 9.22 10.47
CA PRO A 86 -15.89 7.87 11.00
C PRO A 86 -16.22 6.84 9.92
N THR A 87 -15.33 5.88 9.73
CA THR A 87 -15.49 4.77 8.77
C THR A 87 -15.42 3.43 9.49
N ALA A 88 -15.77 2.34 8.82
CA ALA A 88 -15.47 0.98 9.27
C ALA A 88 -14.45 0.36 8.31
N ASN A 89 -13.62 -0.54 8.80
CA ASN A 89 -12.64 -1.24 7.99
C ASN A 89 -12.31 -2.63 8.54
N VAL A 90 -11.65 -3.48 7.76
CA VAL A 90 -11.31 -4.86 8.14
C VAL A 90 -9.81 -5.07 8.25
N THR A 91 -9.41 -5.86 9.24
CA THR A 91 -8.05 -6.40 9.34
C THR A 91 -8.08 -7.90 9.62
N SER A 92 -7.14 -8.62 9.04
CA SER A 92 -6.89 -10.02 9.34
C SER A 92 -5.67 -10.14 10.25
N VAL A 93 -5.85 -10.78 11.41
CA VAL A 93 -4.79 -11.06 12.38
C VAL A 93 -4.44 -12.53 12.31
N VAL A 94 -3.31 -12.83 11.67
CA VAL A 94 -2.81 -14.19 11.47
C VAL A 94 -1.85 -14.52 12.59
N LYS A 95 -2.24 -15.47 13.45
CA LYS A 95 -1.41 -15.91 14.58
C LYS A 95 -0.36 -16.91 14.09
N PRO A 96 0.87 -16.89 14.64
CA PRO A 96 1.86 -17.89 14.30
C PRO A 96 1.41 -19.28 14.82
N PRO A 97 1.81 -20.39 14.17
CA PRO A 97 1.48 -21.74 14.63
C PRO A 97 2.00 -22.03 16.05
N VAL A 98 3.14 -21.41 16.41
CA VAL A 98 3.75 -21.49 17.73
C VAL A 98 3.85 -20.08 18.28
N ALA A 99 3.08 -19.78 19.31
CA ALA A 99 3.12 -18.47 19.97
C ALA A 99 4.43 -18.29 20.76
N PRO A 100 5.16 -17.17 20.60
CA PRO A 100 6.30 -16.87 21.44
C PRO A 100 5.86 -16.55 22.88
N ALA A 101 6.78 -16.66 23.83
CA ALA A 101 6.53 -16.28 25.23
C ALA A 101 6.16 -14.79 25.39
N THR A 102 6.68 -13.92 24.51
CA THR A 102 6.33 -12.51 24.43
C THR A 102 5.73 -12.23 23.06
N PRO A 103 4.44 -11.83 22.97
CA PRO A 103 3.83 -11.46 21.70
C PRO A 103 4.59 -10.34 21.01
N LYS A 104 4.86 -10.54 19.72
CA LYS A 104 5.42 -9.55 18.80
C LYS A 104 4.60 -9.59 17.53
N ALA A 105 4.32 -8.41 16.97
CA ALA A 105 3.44 -8.32 15.81
C ALA A 105 4.08 -7.51 14.68
N VAL A 106 3.80 -7.88 13.43
CA VAL A 106 4.14 -7.07 12.26
C VAL A 106 2.86 -6.69 11.55
N SER A 107 2.69 -5.41 11.29
CA SER A 107 1.66 -4.91 10.41
C SER A 107 2.24 -4.89 8.99
N TYR A 108 1.78 -5.82 8.14
CA TYR A 108 2.18 -5.90 6.74
C TYR A 108 1.15 -5.14 5.89
N GLN A 109 1.60 -4.21 5.08
CA GLN A 109 0.74 -3.41 4.20
C GLN A 109 0.80 -3.96 2.78
N SER A 110 -0.36 -4.40 2.28
CA SER A 110 -0.54 -4.95 0.94
C SER A 110 -0.33 -3.89 -0.15
N PHE A 111 0.20 -4.30 -1.29
CA PHE A 111 0.19 -3.52 -2.55
C PHE A 111 -0.88 -4.00 -3.52
N TYR A 112 -2.07 -4.37 -3.01
CA TYR A 112 -3.16 -4.85 -3.86
C TYR A 112 -3.65 -3.83 -4.89
N ASP A 113 -3.38 -2.54 -4.67
CA ASP A 113 -3.49 -1.45 -5.62
C ASP A 113 -4.78 -1.53 -6.45
N SER A 114 -5.94 -1.34 -5.81
CA SER A 114 -7.23 -1.57 -6.46
C SER A 114 -8.23 -0.44 -6.23
N LEU A 115 -9.17 -0.28 -7.15
CA LEU A 115 -10.37 0.53 -6.93
C LEU A 115 -11.58 -0.34 -6.55
N ASN A 116 -11.37 -1.63 -6.33
CA ASN A 116 -12.42 -2.57 -5.97
C ASN A 116 -12.20 -3.08 -4.53
N PRO A 117 -13.14 -2.80 -3.59
CA PRO A 117 -13.02 -3.29 -2.22
C PRO A 117 -13.12 -4.82 -2.10
N GLU A 118 -13.54 -5.51 -3.16
CA GLU A 118 -13.51 -6.98 -3.22
C GLU A 118 -12.09 -7.55 -3.37
N ASP A 119 -11.09 -6.73 -3.72
CA ASP A 119 -9.69 -7.16 -3.90
C ASP A 119 -8.86 -7.01 -2.61
N GLY A 120 -9.49 -6.57 -1.51
CA GLY A 120 -8.82 -6.29 -0.24
C GLY A 120 -8.11 -7.52 0.36
N PRO A 121 -6.98 -7.32 1.06
CA PRO A 121 -6.17 -8.41 1.61
C PRO A 121 -6.90 -9.32 2.59
N SER A 122 -7.86 -8.80 3.35
CA SER A 122 -8.66 -9.61 4.25
C SER A 122 -9.57 -10.59 3.52
N ARG A 123 -10.07 -10.25 2.32
CA ARG A 123 -10.85 -11.16 1.47
C ARG A 123 -9.99 -12.27 0.89
N ALA A 124 -8.80 -11.92 0.42
CA ALA A 124 -7.82 -12.91 -0.03
C ALA A 124 -7.50 -13.93 1.08
N ILE A 125 -7.30 -13.47 2.32
CA ILE A 125 -7.11 -14.35 3.48
C ILE A 125 -8.36 -15.21 3.78
N ALA A 126 -9.55 -14.68 3.53
CA ALA A 126 -10.81 -15.41 3.73
C ALA A 126 -11.08 -16.49 2.67
N GLY A 127 -10.24 -16.57 1.64
CA GLY A 127 -10.34 -17.57 0.57
C GLY A 127 -10.94 -17.05 -0.73
N ASP A 128 -11.24 -15.75 -0.82
CA ASP A 128 -11.73 -15.16 -2.04
C ASP A 128 -10.61 -15.11 -3.08
N VAL A 129 -10.77 -15.90 -4.14
CA VAL A 129 -9.90 -15.86 -5.32
C VAL A 129 -10.64 -15.09 -6.41
N ARG A 130 -10.22 -13.85 -6.65
CA ARG A 130 -10.77 -13.00 -7.70
C ARG A 130 -9.78 -12.85 -8.84
N ILE A 131 -10.28 -13.10 -10.05
CA ILE A 131 -9.58 -12.77 -11.28
C ILE A 131 -10.43 -11.73 -11.99
N PRO A 132 -9.90 -10.54 -12.21
CA PRO A 132 -8.63 -10.00 -11.68
C PRO A 132 -8.72 -9.68 -10.16
N GLY A 133 -7.58 -9.51 -9.47
CA GLY A 133 -7.54 -9.34 -7.98
C GLY A 133 -6.63 -10.31 -7.21
N LEU A 134 -5.69 -10.98 -7.89
CA LEU A 134 -4.85 -12.02 -7.26
C LEU A 134 -3.67 -11.49 -6.44
N ILE A 135 -3.37 -10.18 -6.44
CA ILE A 135 -2.16 -9.65 -5.79
C ILE A 135 -2.12 -10.04 -4.31
N ALA A 136 -3.16 -9.70 -3.55
CA ALA A 136 -3.20 -10.01 -2.12
C ALA A 136 -3.20 -11.53 -1.84
N ASN A 137 -3.77 -12.32 -2.75
CA ASN A 137 -3.72 -13.79 -2.68
C ASN A 137 -2.27 -14.30 -2.75
N PHE A 138 -1.42 -13.70 -3.59
CA PHE A 138 0.01 -14.04 -3.63
C PHE A 138 0.79 -13.45 -2.45
N GLU A 139 0.46 -12.22 -2.02
CA GLU A 139 1.12 -11.59 -0.87
C GLU A 139 0.90 -12.36 0.43
N SER A 140 -0.18 -13.15 0.54
CA SER A 140 -0.38 -14.08 1.66
C SER A 140 0.87 -14.95 1.90
N VAL A 141 1.56 -15.40 0.84
CA VAL A 141 2.78 -16.20 0.94
C VAL A 141 3.94 -15.43 1.59
N PHE A 142 4.00 -14.10 1.42
CA PHE A 142 5.03 -13.26 2.05
C PHE A 142 4.86 -13.13 3.56
N LEU A 143 3.72 -13.53 4.12
CA LEU A 143 3.50 -13.56 5.57
C LEU A 143 4.17 -14.78 6.23
N VAL A 144 4.42 -15.85 5.47
CA VAL A 144 4.94 -17.12 6.00
C VAL A 144 6.26 -16.95 6.76
N PRO A 145 7.29 -16.24 6.24
CA PRO A 145 8.55 -16.03 6.97
C PRO A 145 8.39 -15.32 8.32
N TRP A 146 7.38 -14.47 8.48
CA TRP A 146 7.07 -13.80 9.74
C TRP A 146 6.40 -14.78 10.72
N LEU A 147 5.41 -15.53 10.24
CA LEU A 147 4.68 -16.51 11.03
C LEU A 147 5.59 -17.62 11.56
N THR A 148 6.55 -18.09 10.75
CA THR A 148 7.52 -19.11 11.18
C THR A 148 8.52 -18.60 12.23
N GLN A 149 8.72 -17.28 12.32
CA GLN A 149 9.55 -16.63 13.33
C GLN A 149 8.77 -16.20 14.58
N GLY A 150 7.51 -16.64 14.69
CA GLY A 150 6.65 -16.38 15.84
C GLY A 150 6.04 -14.98 15.87
N TYR A 151 6.01 -14.26 14.74
CA TYR A 151 5.29 -12.98 14.66
C TYR A 151 3.80 -13.24 14.41
N THR A 152 2.95 -12.52 15.14
CA THR A 152 1.57 -12.30 14.72
C THR A 152 1.58 -11.28 13.58
N VAL A 153 0.87 -11.55 12.50
CA VAL A 153 0.82 -10.64 11.34
C VAL A 153 -0.55 -9.99 11.26
N LEU A 154 -0.58 -8.66 11.21
CA LEU A 154 -1.78 -7.89 10.86
C LEU A 154 -1.73 -7.61 9.36
N PHE A 155 -2.83 -7.85 8.67
CA PHE A 155 -3.00 -7.60 7.24
C PHE A 155 -4.29 -6.77 7.02
N PRO A 156 -4.21 -5.44 7.20
CA PRO A 156 -5.36 -4.54 7.08
C PRO A 156 -5.70 -4.22 5.62
N ASP A 157 -6.97 -3.99 5.34
CA ASP A 157 -7.44 -3.45 4.07
C ASP A 157 -7.14 -1.94 4.02
N THR A 158 -5.90 -1.58 3.70
CA THR A 158 -5.38 -0.21 3.89
C THR A 158 -6.15 0.85 3.10
N GLU A 159 -6.73 0.50 1.95
CA GLU A 159 -7.45 1.45 1.09
C GLU A 159 -8.91 1.68 1.52
N GLY A 160 -9.34 1.06 2.63
CA GLY A 160 -10.67 1.28 3.19
C GLY A 160 -11.79 0.55 2.44
N GLN A 161 -13.03 0.79 2.89
CA GLN A 161 -14.23 0.09 2.40
C GLN A 161 -14.60 0.38 0.94
N THR A 162 -14.07 1.46 0.37
CA THR A 162 -14.31 1.90 -1.01
C THR A 162 -13.09 1.70 -1.92
N ALA A 163 -12.01 1.16 -1.38
CA ALA A 163 -10.72 0.99 -2.06
C ALA A 163 -10.24 2.30 -2.71
N ASP A 164 -9.93 3.27 -1.86
CA ASP A 164 -9.57 4.63 -2.24
C ASP A 164 -8.08 4.71 -2.60
N PHE A 165 -7.74 4.07 -3.72
CA PHE A 165 -6.35 3.92 -4.17
C PHE A 165 -5.55 5.23 -4.15
N ALA A 166 -4.33 5.16 -3.59
CA ALA A 166 -3.37 6.24 -3.39
C ALA A 166 -3.77 7.34 -2.39
N ALA A 167 -4.86 7.17 -1.62
CA ALA A 167 -5.25 8.07 -0.54
C ALA A 167 -4.41 7.85 0.73
N GLY A 168 -3.15 8.29 0.70
CA GLY A 168 -2.18 7.94 1.73
C GLY A 168 -2.57 8.20 3.20
N PRO A 169 -3.15 9.37 3.56
CA PRO A 169 -3.61 9.59 4.93
C PRO A 169 -4.65 8.57 5.42
N GLU A 170 -5.55 8.13 4.54
CA GLU A 170 -6.50 7.06 4.86
C GLU A 170 -5.79 5.74 5.13
N TYR A 171 -4.80 5.38 4.30
CA TYR A 171 -4.01 4.17 4.50
C TYR A 171 -3.30 4.17 5.86
N GLY A 172 -2.75 5.32 6.24
CA GLY A 172 -2.07 5.49 7.52
C GLY A 172 -3.01 5.32 8.70
N MET A 173 -4.19 5.98 8.68
CA MET A 173 -5.18 5.85 9.76
C MET A 173 -5.76 4.43 9.85
N ASN A 174 -6.11 3.82 8.71
CA ASN A 174 -6.55 2.42 8.65
C ASN A 174 -5.49 1.47 9.25
N THR A 175 -4.21 1.68 8.92
CA THR A 175 -3.13 0.87 9.49
C THR A 175 -3.03 1.03 11.01
N LEU A 176 -3.03 2.27 11.52
CA LEU A 176 -2.89 2.54 12.96
C LEU A 176 -4.11 2.06 13.76
N ASP A 177 -5.32 2.28 13.26
CA ASP A 177 -6.55 1.82 13.89
C ASP A 177 -6.70 0.30 13.83
N SER A 178 -6.13 -0.37 12.81
CA SER A 178 -6.06 -1.83 12.79
C SER A 178 -5.19 -2.40 13.91
N ILE A 179 -4.11 -1.70 14.28
CA ILE A 179 -3.24 -2.08 15.40
C ILE A 179 -4.00 -1.91 16.73
N ARG A 180 -4.72 -0.80 16.90
CA ARG A 180 -5.62 -0.58 18.05
C ARG A 180 -6.69 -1.66 18.14
N ALA A 181 -7.34 -1.99 17.01
CA ALA A 181 -8.35 -3.04 16.99
C ALA A 181 -7.80 -4.41 17.39
N ALA A 182 -6.60 -4.73 16.91
CA ALA A 182 -5.95 -5.97 17.25
C ALA A 182 -5.56 -6.01 18.74
N ASP A 183 -5.12 -4.89 19.33
CA ASP A 183 -4.75 -4.81 20.75
C ASP A 183 -5.96 -4.84 21.71
N GLN A 184 -7.14 -4.39 21.25
CA GLN A 184 -8.38 -4.38 22.01
C GLN A 184 -9.15 -5.70 21.95
N SER A 185 -8.85 -6.58 20.99
CA SER A 185 -9.56 -7.84 20.80
C SER A 185 -8.87 -9.00 21.54
N PRO A 186 -9.49 -9.61 22.56
CA PRO A 186 -8.91 -10.75 23.26
C PRO A 186 -8.62 -11.96 22.35
N ALA A 187 -9.29 -12.06 21.19
CA ALA A 187 -9.12 -13.16 20.25
C ALA A 187 -7.74 -13.19 19.56
N THR A 188 -7.06 -12.04 19.49
CA THR A 188 -5.76 -11.88 18.83
C THR A 188 -4.60 -12.31 19.71
N GLY A 189 -4.77 -12.25 21.04
CA GLY A 189 -3.68 -12.42 22.00
C GLY A 189 -2.68 -11.26 22.04
N LEU A 190 -2.95 -10.16 21.33
CA LEU A 190 -2.17 -8.93 21.41
C LEU A 190 -2.69 -8.04 22.53
N THR A 191 -1.84 -7.13 22.99
CA THR A 191 -2.17 -6.16 24.05
C THR A 191 -1.61 -4.79 23.68
N LYS A 192 -2.08 -3.75 24.36
CA LYS A 192 -1.60 -2.37 24.21
C LYS A 192 -0.10 -2.15 24.50
N ASP A 193 0.61 -3.16 24.97
CA ASP A 193 2.05 -3.15 25.26
C ASP A 193 2.85 -4.03 24.28
N THR A 194 2.15 -4.72 23.37
CA THR A 194 2.77 -5.54 22.33
C THR A 194 3.55 -4.65 21.38
N LYS A 195 4.81 -5.02 21.13
CA LYS A 195 5.66 -4.34 20.15
C LYS A 195 5.22 -4.66 18.74
N VAL A 196 5.20 -3.64 17.88
CA VAL A 196 4.74 -3.74 16.50
C VAL A 196 5.77 -3.17 15.53
N GLY A 197 6.06 -3.88 14.46
CA GLY A 197 6.83 -3.39 13.31
C GLY A 197 5.90 -3.13 12.14
N ALA A 198 6.16 -2.12 11.31
CA ALA A 198 5.39 -1.89 10.08
C ALA A 198 6.25 -2.18 8.85
N ILE A 199 5.66 -2.80 7.82
CA ILE A 199 6.37 -3.12 6.58
C ILE A 199 5.44 -3.04 5.37
N GLY A 200 5.93 -2.41 4.30
CA GLY A 200 5.20 -2.31 3.03
C GLY A 200 6.11 -1.94 1.87
N TYR A 201 5.72 -2.36 0.67
CA TYR A 201 6.45 -2.06 -0.56
C TYR A 201 5.45 -1.55 -1.63
N SER A 202 5.89 -0.68 -2.54
CA SER A 202 5.01 -0.09 -3.57
C SER A 202 3.78 0.61 -2.96
N GLY A 203 2.55 0.25 -3.32
CA GLY A 203 1.35 0.77 -2.66
C GLY A 203 1.30 0.50 -1.16
N GLY A 204 1.86 -0.62 -0.70
CA GLY A 204 2.03 -0.91 0.72
C GLY A 204 2.94 0.10 1.44
N ALA A 205 3.95 0.66 0.74
CA ALA A 205 4.81 1.69 1.31
C ALA A 205 4.06 3.02 1.54
N ILE A 206 3.02 3.30 0.77
CA ILE A 206 2.12 4.44 1.03
C ILE A 206 1.52 4.29 2.43
N ALA A 207 0.96 3.11 2.72
CA ALA A 207 0.36 2.84 4.02
C ALA A 207 1.38 2.86 5.16
N THR A 208 2.53 2.21 4.97
CA THR A 208 3.58 2.12 5.99
C THR A 208 4.13 3.49 6.37
N GLY A 209 4.50 4.32 5.40
CA GLY A 209 5.07 5.62 5.71
C GLY A 209 4.04 6.63 6.21
N TRP A 210 2.81 6.65 5.67
CA TRP A 210 1.75 7.51 6.23
C TRP A 210 1.38 7.09 7.65
N ALA A 211 1.33 5.78 7.96
CA ALA A 211 1.15 5.31 9.32
C ALA A 211 2.28 5.82 10.23
N ALA A 212 3.55 5.73 9.79
CA ALA A 212 4.69 6.20 10.56
C ALA A 212 4.69 7.73 10.79
N GLN A 213 4.33 8.52 9.77
CA GLN A 213 4.22 9.98 9.86
C GLN A 213 3.04 10.44 10.73
N LEU A 214 1.90 9.76 10.67
CA LEU A 214 0.70 10.10 11.44
C LEU A 214 0.76 9.59 12.89
N ALA A 215 1.46 8.49 13.16
CA ALA A 215 1.48 7.83 14.47
C ALA A 215 1.72 8.79 15.66
N PRO A 216 2.69 9.73 15.62
CA PRO A 216 2.95 10.60 16.78
C PRO A 216 1.76 11.47 17.20
N ALA A 217 1.01 11.98 16.23
CA ALA A 217 -0.11 12.90 16.49
C ALA A 217 -1.46 12.17 16.56
N TYR A 218 -1.69 11.20 15.67
CA TYR A 218 -2.97 10.51 15.51
C TYR A 218 -3.12 9.31 16.45
N ALA A 219 -2.04 8.54 16.63
CA ALA A 219 -2.03 7.33 17.45
C ALA A 219 -0.80 7.25 18.36
N PRO A 220 -0.60 8.21 19.28
CA PRO A 220 0.55 8.21 20.20
C PRO A 220 0.61 6.93 21.05
N ASP A 221 -0.55 6.31 21.26
CA ASP A 221 -0.70 5.03 21.93
C ASP A 221 -0.14 3.83 21.17
N VAL A 222 -0.24 3.85 19.84
CA VAL A 222 0.41 2.88 18.95
C VAL A 222 1.88 3.25 18.76
N ASN A 223 2.19 4.54 18.56
CA ASN A 223 3.52 5.07 18.29
C ASN A 223 4.57 4.61 19.33
N ARG A 224 4.23 4.63 20.63
CA ARG A 224 5.14 4.19 21.72
C ARG A 224 5.54 2.70 21.63
N ASN A 225 4.82 1.91 20.85
CA ASN A 225 5.04 0.47 20.68
C ASN A 225 5.54 0.09 19.30
N LEU A 226 5.59 1.04 18.37
CA LEU A 226 6.23 0.85 17.08
C LEU A 226 7.75 0.73 17.28
N VAL A 227 8.32 -0.38 16.85
CA VAL A 227 9.77 -0.62 16.93
C VAL A 227 10.53 -0.02 15.73
N GLY A 228 9.80 0.30 14.67
CA GLY A 228 10.30 0.89 13.43
C GLY A 228 9.34 0.58 12.27
N ALA A 229 9.53 1.30 11.16
CA ALA A 229 8.80 1.07 9.92
C ALA A 229 9.77 0.88 8.75
N ALA A 230 9.51 -0.13 7.92
CA ALA A 230 10.31 -0.46 6.76
C ALA A 230 9.46 -0.29 5.49
N GLU A 231 9.84 0.65 4.63
CA GLU A 231 9.16 0.94 3.38
C GLU A 231 10.09 0.85 2.17
N GLY A 232 9.55 0.52 0.99
CA GLY A 232 10.31 0.53 -0.25
C GLY A 232 9.48 0.81 -1.49
N GLY A 233 10.10 1.39 -2.53
CA GLY A 233 9.38 1.83 -3.72
C GLY A 233 8.34 2.90 -3.38
N VAL A 234 8.76 3.95 -2.69
CA VAL A 234 7.88 4.89 -1.97
C VAL A 234 7.31 5.96 -2.91
N LEU A 235 5.99 6.17 -2.86
CA LEU A 235 5.32 7.29 -3.55
C LEU A 235 5.45 8.59 -2.73
N ALA A 236 6.67 9.16 -2.71
CA ALA A 236 6.95 10.34 -1.89
C ALA A 236 6.29 11.63 -2.40
N ASN A 237 6.16 11.78 -3.72
CA ASN A 237 5.63 12.97 -4.39
C ASN A 237 4.69 12.59 -5.55
N PRO A 238 3.39 12.35 -5.28
CA PRO A 238 2.40 11.95 -6.30
C PRO A 238 2.35 12.88 -7.51
N ARG A 239 2.54 14.19 -7.33
CA ARG A 239 2.51 15.16 -8.43
C ARG A 239 3.67 14.98 -9.39
N LYS A 240 4.89 14.85 -8.90
CA LYS A 240 6.05 14.62 -9.78
C LYS A 240 6.02 13.20 -10.38
N ASN A 241 5.45 12.24 -9.64
CA ASN A 241 5.18 10.90 -10.15
C ASN A 241 4.18 10.89 -11.32
N LEU A 242 3.19 11.79 -11.33
CA LEU A 242 2.29 12.03 -12.47
C LEU A 242 3.08 12.28 -13.76
N ASP A 243 4.05 13.20 -13.73
CA ASP A 243 4.89 13.47 -14.90
C ASP A 243 5.82 12.29 -15.21
N TYR A 244 6.31 11.60 -14.19
CA TYR A 244 7.25 10.49 -14.32
C TYR A 244 6.67 9.32 -15.12
N VAL A 245 5.42 8.94 -14.87
CA VAL A 245 4.77 7.80 -15.57
C VAL A 245 3.86 8.23 -16.73
N SER A 246 3.57 9.52 -16.91
CA SER A 246 2.74 10.04 -18.02
C SER A 246 3.24 9.59 -19.40
N GLY A 247 2.39 8.96 -20.21
CA GLY A 247 2.73 8.51 -21.56
C GLY A 247 3.64 7.27 -21.62
N THR A 248 3.98 6.67 -20.47
CA THR A 248 4.74 5.42 -20.45
C THR A 248 3.87 4.24 -20.90
N PRO A 249 4.48 3.18 -21.45
CA PRO A 249 3.72 2.05 -21.96
C PRO A 249 3.03 1.20 -20.88
N VAL A 250 3.51 1.26 -19.62
CA VAL A 250 3.05 0.38 -18.54
C VAL A 250 2.31 1.16 -17.47
N TRP A 251 2.95 2.12 -16.81
CA TRP A 251 2.45 2.68 -15.54
C TRP A 251 1.57 3.93 -15.66
N ALA A 252 1.35 4.42 -16.87
CA ALA A 252 0.52 5.62 -17.08
C ALA A 252 -0.92 5.47 -16.54
N GLY A 253 -1.45 4.24 -16.46
CA GLY A 253 -2.77 3.94 -15.90
C GLY A 253 -2.91 4.06 -14.39
N ALA A 254 -1.84 3.82 -13.64
CA ALA A 254 -1.86 3.96 -12.19
C ALA A 254 -2.26 5.37 -11.77
N LEU A 255 -1.99 6.38 -12.61
CA LEU A 255 -2.39 7.76 -12.38
C LEU A 255 -3.90 7.97 -12.47
N ALA A 256 -4.55 7.38 -13.47
CA ALA A 256 -6.00 7.46 -13.60
C ALA A 256 -6.67 6.80 -12.40
N MET A 257 -6.12 5.67 -11.94
CA MET A 257 -6.61 5.02 -10.73
C MET A 257 -6.40 5.89 -9.49
N ALA A 258 -5.20 6.45 -9.29
CA ALA A 258 -4.87 7.27 -8.14
C ALA A 258 -5.74 8.54 -8.06
N LEU A 259 -6.07 9.14 -9.22
CA LEU A 259 -7.02 10.24 -9.27
C LEU A 259 -8.41 9.82 -8.81
N ILE A 260 -8.92 8.68 -9.30
CA ILE A 260 -10.24 8.16 -8.91
C ILE A 260 -10.28 7.85 -7.42
N GLY A 261 -9.27 7.14 -6.89
CA GLY A 261 -9.19 6.79 -5.47
C GLY A 261 -9.09 8.02 -4.58
N ALA A 262 -8.21 8.98 -4.91
CA ALA A 262 -8.16 10.26 -4.21
C ALA A 262 -9.47 11.06 -4.35
N GLY A 263 -10.15 10.95 -5.48
CA GLY A 263 -11.47 11.55 -5.69
C GLY A 263 -12.51 11.02 -4.71
N ARG A 264 -12.53 9.70 -4.48
CA ARG A 264 -13.40 9.06 -3.48
C ARG A 264 -13.05 9.49 -2.06
N ALA A 265 -11.78 9.39 -1.70
CA ALA A 265 -11.32 9.63 -0.33
C ALA A 265 -11.67 11.05 0.17
N TYR A 266 -11.60 12.04 -0.74
CA TYR A 266 -11.81 13.45 -0.44
C TYR A 266 -13.16 14.01 -0.93
N ASP A 267 -14.10 13.15 -1.33
CA ASP A 267 -15.44 13.54 -1.83
C ASP A 267 -15.40 14.53 -3.02
N ILE A 268 -14.53 14.27 -4.00
CA ILE A 268 -14.31 15.12 -5.18
C ILE A 268 -14.91 14.47 -6.43
N ASP A 269 -15.83 15.18 -7.08
CA ASP A 269 -16.30 14.84 -8.42
C ASP A 269 -15.28 15.27 -9.49
N LEU A 270 -14.66 14.29 -10.14
CA LEU A 270 -13.71 14.51 -11.23
C LEU A 270 -14.39 14.75 -12.57
N THR A 271 -15.64 14.34 -12.74
CA THR A 271 -16.33 14.32 -14.04
C THR A 271 -16.42 15.68 -14.74
N PRO A 272 -16.51 16.84 -14.04
CA PRO A 272 -16.52 18.15 -14.69
C PRO A 272 -15.21 18.50 -15.41
N TYR A 273 -14.09 17.85 -15.08
CA TYR A 273 -12.77 18.15 -15.67
C TYR A 273 -12.41 17.22 -16.83
N LEU A 274 -13.13 16.10 -16.97
CA LEU A 274 -12.82 15.05 -17.95
C LEU A 274 -13.42 15.37 -19.32
N ASN A 275 -12.69 15.01 -20.38
CA ASN A 275 -13.24 14.93 -21.72
C ASN A 275 -13.97 13.57 -21.92
N SER A 276 -14.47 13.30 -23.13
CA SER A 276 -15.20 12.04 -23.42
C SER A 276 -14.35 10.78 -23.21
N GLN A 277 -13.07 10.81 -23.57
CA GLN A 277 -12.13 9.71 -23.34
C GLN A 277 -11.85 9.53 -21.84
N GLY A 278 -11.66 10.62 -21.11
CA GLY A 278 -11.49 10.63 -19.66
C GLY A 278 -12.69 10.07 -18.92
N LEU A 279 -13.90 10.50 -19.28
CA LEU A 279 -15.12 10.00 -18.66
C LEU A 279 -15.34 8.51 -18.94
N ALA A 280 -15.05 8.04 -20.16
CA ALA A 280 -15.14 6.63 -20.50
C ALA A 280 -14.16 5.78 -19.67
N LEU A 281 -12.91 6.25 -19.52
CA LEU A 281 -11.92 5.58 -18.67
C LEU A 281 -12.30 5.62 -17.19
N TYR A 282 -12.75 6.77 -16.69
CA TYR A 282 -13.21 6.96 -15.32
C TYR A 282 -14.30 5.95 -14.95
N ASN A 283 -15.32 5.81 -15.80
CA ASN A 283 -16.41 4.86 -15.58
C ASN A 283 -15.93 3.40 -15.61
N LYS A 284 -14.96 3.10 -16.49
CA LYS A 284 -14.42 1.75 -16.63
C LYS A 284 -13.58 1.32 -15.43
N LEU A 285 -12.82 2.24 -14.85
CA LEU A 285 -11.87 1.96 -13.78
C LEU A 285 -12.51 1.84 -12.39
N GLN A 286 -13.79 2.17 -12.22
CA GLN A 286 -14.43 2.24 -10.89
C GLN A 286 -14.27 0.97 -10.04
N ASN A 287 -14.12 -0.23 -10.62
CA ASN A 287 -13.84 -1.44 -9.86
C ASN A 287 -12.68 -2.24 -10.47
N SER A 288 -11.64 -1.55 -10.95
CA SER A 288 -10.47 -2.19 -11.57
C SER A 288 -9.34 -2.39 -10.57
N SER A 289 -8.69 -3.54 -10.64
CA SER A 289 -7.38 -3.74 -10.02
C SER A 289 -6.28 -3.11 -10.89
N ILE A 290 -5.09 -2.89 -10.34
CA ILE A 290 -3.97 -2.37 -11.13
C ILE A 290 -3.63 -3.29 -12.31
N ILE A 291 -3.73 -4.62 -12.12
CA ILE A 291 -3.48 -5.60 -13.19
C ILE A 291 -4.41 -5.39 -14.39
N ASP A 292 -5.65 -4.96 -14.16
CA ASP A 292 -6.60 -4.68 -15.24
C ASP A 292 -6.39 -3.34 -15.87
N ALA A 293 -6.06 -2.35 -15.06
CA ALA A 293 -5.96 -0.98 -15.51
C ALA A 293 -4.76 -0.78 -16.44
N LEU A 294 -3.60 -1.37 -16.12
CA LEU A 294 -2.35 -1.11 -16.85
C LEU A 294 -2.44 -1.46 -18.36
N PRO A 295 -2.94 -2.64 -18.79
CA PRO A 295 -3.07 -2.95 -20.22
C PRO A 295 -3.96 -1.99 -21.00
N GLN A 296 -4.92 -1.33 -20.33
CA GLN A 296 -5.95 -0.49 -20.95
C GLN A 296 -5.53 0.98 -21.09
N THR A 297 -4.40 1.36 -20.49
CA THR A 297 -4.00 2.74 -20.25
C THR A 297 -2.61 3.05 -20.80
N SER A 298 -2.07 2.16 -21.62
CA SER A 298 -0.76 2.30 -22.24
C SER A 298 -0.62 3.62 -22.99
N GLY A 299 0.41 4.41 -22.67
CA GLY A 299 0.72 5.67 -23.35
C GLY A 299 -0.29 6.79 -23.12
N ILE A 300 -1.14 6.68 -22.07
CA ILE A 300 -2.08 7.72 -21.72
C ILE A 300 -1.37 8.92 -21.07
N THR A 301 -1.84 10.12 -21.33
CA THR A 301 -1.30 11.36 -20.74
C THR A 301 -2.44 12.18 -20.17
N TRP A 302 -2.11 13.10 -19.26
CA TRP A 302 -3.08 14.06 -18.70
C TRP A 302 -3.92 14.74 -19.77
N GLN A 303 -3.28 15.27 -20.81
CA GLN A 303 -3.93 15.99 -21.91
C GLN A 303 -4.98 15.18 -22.66
N LYS A 304 -4.83 13.84 -22.70
CA LYS A 304 -5.79 12.96 -23.36
C LYS A 304 -7.05 12.72 -22.53
N LEU A 305 -7.01 12.97 -21.22
CA LEU A 305 -8.09 12.65 -20.29
C LEU A 305 -8.97 13.85 -19.93
N VAL A 306 -8.40 15.05 -19.95
CA VAL A 306 -9.09 16.26 -19.48
C VAL A 306 -9.61 17.12 -20.64
N LYS A 307 -10.54 18.03 -20.32
CA LYS A 307 -11.03 19.03 -21.27
C LYS A 307 -9.92 20.00 -21.69
N PRO A 308 -10.00 20.62 -22.89
CA PRO A 308 -8.94 21.49 -23.41
C PRO A 308 -8.50 22.61 -22.47
N GLU A 309 -9.43 23.20 -21.70
CA GLU A 309 -9.14 24.26 -20.73
C GLU A 309 -8.22 23.81 -19.57
N TYR A 310 -8.16 22.51 -19.27
CA TYR A 310 -7.32 21.93 -18.21
C TYR A 310 -6.08 21.19 -18.74
N ALA A 311 -5.93 21.08 -20.06
CA ALA A 311 -4.91 20.22 -20.68
C ALA A 311 -3.48 20.74 -20.47
N SER A 312 -3.28 22.06 -20.37
CA SER A 312 -1.95 22.66 -20.25
C SER A 312 -1.26 22.29 -18.93
N SER A 313 -2.02 22.14 -17.85
CA SER A 313 -1.48 21.91 -16.51
C SER A 313 -2.54 21.34 -15.56
N PRO A 314 -2.26 20.22 -14.85
CA PRO A 314 -3.11 19.75 -13.76
C PRO A 314 -3.38 20.82 -12.69
N GLU A 315 -2.42 21.71 -12.48
CA GLU A 315 -2.49 22.83 -11.53
C GLU A 315 -3.54 23.89 -11.90
N SER A 316 -4.10 23.84 -13.11
CA SER A 316 -5.26 24.67 -13.48
C SER A 316 -6.54 24.29 -12.73
N ILE A 317 -6.56 23.13 -12.06
CA ILE A 317 -7.68 22.63 -11.26
C ILE A 317 -7.33 22.84 -9.77
N PRO A 318 -7.93 23.82 -9.07
CA PRO A 318 -7.59 24.11 -7.68
C PRO A 318 -7.78 22.90 -6.75
N VAL A 319 -8.88 22.16 -6.93
CA VAL A 319 -9.16 20.97 -6.12
C VAL A 319 -8.12 19.87 -6.32
N PHE A 320 -7.49 19.77 -7.49
CA PHE A 320 -6.39 18.85 -7.74
C PHE A 320 -5.15 19.26 -6.93
N VAL A 321 -4.81 20.56 -6.93
CA VAL A 321 -3.65 21.09 -6.17
C VAL A 321 -3.82 20.84 -4.68
N ASP A 322 -5.01 21.12 -4.14
CA ASP A 322 -5.32 20.90 -2.72
C ASP A 322 -5.24 19.42 -2.35
N THR A 323 -5.77 18.53 -3.19
CA THR A 323 -5.74 17.08 -2.95
C THR A 323 -4.33 16.52 -3.01
N ILE A 324 -3.55 16.89 -4.05
CA ILE A 324 -2.14 16.50 -4.16
C ILE A 324 -1.36 16.89 -2.91
N LYS A 325 -1.58 18.10 -2.39
CA LYS A 325 -0.91 18.56 -1.16
C LYS A 325 -1.24 17.66 0.03
N LYS A 326 -2.50 17.22 0.16
CA LYS A 326 -2.95 16.34 1.26
C LYS A 326 -2.35 14.93 1.18
N ILE A 327 -2.07 14.42 -0.03
CA ILE A 327 -1.55 13.04 -0.23
C ILE A 327 -0.03 12.98 -0.47
N THR A 328 0.68 14.11 -0.40
CA THR A 328 2.14 14.15 -0.58
C THR A 328 2.84 13.93 0.77
N MET A 329 3.65 12.88 0.87
CA MET A 329 4.44 12.56 2.08
C MET A 329 5.59 13.54 2.28
N LEU A 330 6.24 13.93 1.18
CA LEU A 330 7.29 14.94 1.20
C LEU A 330 6.72 16.31 1.59
N GLY A 331 7.18 16.86 2.70
CA GLY A 331 6.67 18.08 3.32
C GLY A 331 5.61 17.85 4.40
N ALA A 332 5.13 16.61 4.59
CA ALA A 332 4.33 16.24 5.75
C ALA A 332 5.22 15.97 6.97
N ALA A 333 4.63 15.83 8.17
CA ALA A 333 5.36 15.63 9.42
C ALA A 333 6.23 14.36 9.38
N SER A 334 7.42 14.40 9.97
CA SER A 334 8.34 13.25 9.99
C SER A 334 8.00 12.22 11.08
N PRO A 335 8.27 10.93 10.87
CA PRO A 335 8.07 9.88 11.87
C PRO A 335 8.97 10.08 13.09
N THR A 336 8.53 9.61 14.25
CA THR A 336 9.39 9.57 15.46
C THR A 336 10.05 8.20 15.70
N VAL A 337 9.70 7.21 14.88
CA VAL A 337 10.24 5.85 14.94
C VAL A 337 11.35 5.67 13.91
N PRO A 338 12.30 4.74 14.11
CA PRO A 338 13.31 4.45 13.09
C PRO A 338 12.68 4.03 11.76
N MET A 339 13.29 4.46 10.65
CA MET A 339 12.84 4.16 9.29
C MET A 339 13.90 3.39 8.50
N LEU A 340 13.47 2.35 7.78
CA LEU A 340 14.24 1.74 6.70
C LEU A 340 13.55 2.05 5.37
N ILE A 341 14.27 2.68 4.44
CA ILE A 341 13.74 3.12 3.15
C ILE A 341 14.54 2.47 2.02
N GLY A 342 13.91 1.67 1.17
CA GLY A 342 14.50 1.04 -0.01
C GLY A 342 14.05 1.67 -1.32
N GLN A 343 14.96 1.97 -2.24
CA GLN A 343 14.57 2.57 -3.53
C GLN A 343 15.44 2.12 -4.70
N GLY A 344 14.80 1.67 -5.78
CA GLY A 344 15.47 1.39 -7.06
C GLY A 344 15.73 2.68 -7.84
N ALA A 345 16.66 2.62 -8.79
CA ALA A 345 16.99 3.77 -9.66
C ALA A 345 17.13 3.42 -11.15
N ASN A 346 16.73 2.22 -11.55
CA ASN A 346 16.82 1.78 -12.94
C ASN A 346 15.49 1.21 -13.46
N GLY A 347 14.57 2.08 -13.83
CA GLY A 347 13.22 1.73 -14.30
C GLY A 347 13.08 1.22 -15.73
N ILE A 348 14.16 0.82 -16.40
CA ILE A 348 14.12 0.37 -17.80
C ILE A 348 13.19 -0.84 -17.98
N LEU A 349 13.24 -1.81 -17.06
CA LEU A 349 12.46 -3.06 -17.19
C LEU A 349 10.95 -2.83 -17.01
N GLU A 350 10.58 -1.79 -16.26
CA GLU A 350 9.22 -1.39 -15.92
C GLU A 350 8.65 -0.41 -16.96
N GLY A 351 9.45 -0.07 -17.98
CA GLY A 351 9.01 0.78 -19.07
C GLY A 351 9.13 2.28 -18.81
N THR A 352 9.76 2.70 -17.71
CA THR A 352 10.02 4.11 -17.39
C THR A 352 11.51 4.33 -17.12
N PRO A 353 12.34 4.57 -18.15
CA PRO A 353 13.80 4.64 -18.02
C PRO A 353 14.32 5.88 -17.27
N GLY A 354 13.44 6.79 -16.82
CA GLY A 354 13.84 7.98 -16.06
C GLY A 354 14.64 9.02 -16.84
N ASN A 355 14.47 9.07 -18.15
CA ASN A 355 15.10 10.05 -19.03
C ASN A 355 14.24 11.28 -19.32
N LYS A 356 13.11 11.44 -18.61
CA LYS A 356 12.23 12.60 -18.77
C LYS A 356 12.92 13.87 -18.25
N PRO A 357 12.99 14.93 -19.06
CA PRO A 357 13.60 16.20 -18.64
C PRO A 357 13.01 16.71 -17.33
N GLY A 358 13.86 17.11 -16.39
CA GLY A 358 13.44 17.68 -15.11
C GLY A 358 12.96 16.70 -14.03
N ILE A 359 12.83 15.39 -14.33
CA ILE A 359 12.37 14.40 -13.35
C ILE A 359 13.53 13.59 -12.79
N GLY A 360 14.34 13.02 -13.69
CA GLY A 360 15.46 12.15 -13.36
C GLY A 360 15.10 10.67 -13.23
N ALA A 361 16.03 9.90 -12.67
CA ALA A 361 15.92 8.47 -12.51
C ALA A 361 14.82 8.05 -11.50
N GLY A 362 14.38 6.81 -11.64
CA GLY A 362 13.38 6.16 -10.81
C GLY A 362 13.48 4.66 -10.97
N ASP A 363 12.75 3.91 -10.14
CA ASP A 363 12.69 2.46 -10.24
C ASP A 363 11.76 1.97 -11.37
N GLY A 364 11.13 2.87 -12.10
CA GLY A 364 10.17 2.55 -13.16
C GLY A 364 8.73 2.95 -12.81
N VAL A 365 8.47 3.11 -11.52
CA VAL A 365 7.17 3.51 -10.96
C VAL A 365 7.33 4.78 -10.13
N MET A 366 8.32 4.83 -9.23
CA MET A 366 8.58 5.92 -8.30
C MET A 366 9.87 6.66 -8.62
N VAL A 367 9.89 7.97 -8.35
CA VAL A 367 11.04 8.85 -8.61
C VAL A 367 12.06 8.75 -7.48
N THR A 368 13.27 8.27 -7.78
CA THR A 368 14.34 8.06 -6.78
C THR A 368 14.72 9.35 -6.04
N ALA A 369 14.78 10.47 -6.76
CA ALA A 369 15.14 11.76 -6.17
C ALA A 369 14.15 12.23 -5.10
N ASP A 370 12.87 11.92 -5.26
CA ASP A 370 11.82 12.36 -4.33
C ASP A 370 11.86 11.51 -3.05
N VAL A 371 12.15 10.21 -3.17
CA VAL A 371 12.36 9.33 -2.00
C VAL A 371 13.63 9.71 -1.24
N ARG A 372 14.71 10.11 -1.93
CA ARG A 372 15.90 10.67 -1.28
C ARG A 372 15.58 11.96 -0.52
N ALA A 373 14.77 12.85 -1.12
CA ALA A 373 14.32 14.07 -0.46
C ALA A 373 13.49 13.76 0.79
N LEU A 374 12.58 12.78 0.73
CA LEU A 374 11.80 12.34 1.89
C LEU A 374 12.69 11.80 3.01
N ALA A 375 13.61 10.89 2.69
CA ALA A 375 14.54 10.33 3.65
C ALA A 375 15.41 11.41 4.32
N ARG A 376 15.88 12.40 3.55
CA ARG A 376 16.63 13.54 4.09
C ARG A 376 15.79 14.46 4.97
N GLN A 377 14.50 14.66 4.65
CA GLN A 377 13.61 15.41 5.50
C GLN A 377 13.48 14.73 6.87
N PHE A 378 13.23 13.41 6.88
CA PHE A 378 13.16 12.63 8.11
C PHE A 378 14.45 12.76 8.93
N CYS A 379 15.60 12.63 8.28
CA CYS A 379 16.91 12.87 8.91
C CYS A 379 17.07 14.27 9.51
N ALA A 380 16.66 15.31 8.78
CA ALA A 380 16.76 16.69 9.22
C ALA A 380 15.86 16.99 10.42
N ASP A 381 14.74 16.28 10.53
CA ASP A 381 13.78 16.37 11.63
C ASP A 381 14.15 15.45 12.81
N GLY A 382 15.29 14.75 12.74
CA GLY A 382 15.84 13.93 13.83
C GLY A 382 15.42 12.46 13.83
N THR A 383 14.70 11.99 12.81
CA THR A 383 14.37 10.57 12.64
C THR A 383 15.64 9.78 12.29
N THR A 384 15.86 8.64 12.96
CA THR A 384 16.92 7.70 12.54
C THR A 384 16.51 6.99 11.26
N VAL A 385 17.28 7.17 10.18
CA VAL A 385 16.96 6.60 8.86
C VAL A 385 18.11 5.74 8.34
N GLN A 386 17.76 4.53 7.91
CA GLN A 386 18.57 3.76 6.97
C GLN A 386 17.95 3.85 5.57
N TYR A 387 18.66 4.48 4.65
CA TYR A 387 18.29 4.57 3.24
C TYR A 387 19.18 3.68 2.37
N ASN A 388 18.57 2.77 1.62
CA ASN A 388 19.26 1.86 0.70
C ASN A 388 18.78 2.09 -0.74
N GLN A 389 19.69 2.58 -1.59
CA GLN A 389 19.45 2.76 -3.01
C GLN A 389 20.05 1.62 -3.85
N TYR A 390 19.27 1.10 -4.79
CA TYR A 390 19.68 0.02 -5.68
C TYR A 390 19.81 0.55 -7.11
N ASN A 391 21.02 1.01 -7.46
CA ASN A 391 21.29 1.71 -8.72
C ASN A 391 21.02 0.89 -9.99
N LEU A 392 21.18 -0.42 -9.91
CA LEU A 392 21.02 -1.32 -11.05
C LEU A 392 19.64 -1.96 -11.10
N LEU A 393 18.86 -1.85 -10.02
CA LEU A 393 17.59 -2.54 -9.88
C LEU A 393 16.44 -1.59 -10.19
N SER A 394 15.42 -2.23 -10.73
CA SER A 394 14.15 -1.65 -11.05
C SER A 394 13.13 -1.92 -9.93
N HIS A 395 11.87 -1.54 -10.07
CA HIS A 395 10.88 -1.60 -9.01
C HIS A 395 10.68 -3.02 -8.47
N VAL A 396 10.49 -4.02 -9.34
CA VAL A 396 10.30 -5.42 -8.90
C VAL A 396 11.62 -6.03 -8.40
N GLY A 397 12.73 -5.76 -9.10
CA GLY A 397 14.05 -6.25 -8.68
C GLY A 397 14.47 -5.72 -7.30
N THR A 398 14.12 -4.46 -7.02
CA THR A 398 14.39 -3.82 -5.72
C THR A 398 13.59 -4.49 -4.61
N ALA A 399 12.31 -4.82 -4.84
CA ALA A 399 11.49 -5.53 -3.85
C ALA A 399 12.15 -6.84 -3.40
N ALA A 400 12.63 -7.64 -4.36
CA ALA A 400 13.27 -8.93 -4.11
C ALA A 400 14.57 -8.79 -3.28
N ALA A 401 15.35 -7.73 -3.53
CA ALA A 401 16.58 -7.46 -2.76
C ALA A 401 16.29 -6.87 -1.38
N TRP A 402 15.26 -6.02 -1.28
CA TRP A 402 14.95 -5.25 -0.07
C TRP A 402 14.18 -6.06 0.98
N LEU A 403 13.24 -6.91 0.57
CA LEU A 403 12.34 -7.61 1.51
C LEU A 403 13.08 -8.47 2.56
N PRO A 404 14.10 -9.28 2.22
CA PRO A 404 14.86 -10.04 3.22
C PRO A 404 15.63 -9.14 4.20
N LEU A 405 16.13 -8.00 3.72
CA LEU A 405 16.82 -7.01 4.54
C LEU A 405 15.85 -6.29 5.47
N ALA A 406 14.65 -5.94 5.00
CA ALA A 406 13.61 -5.34 5.81
C ALA A 406 13.18 -6.24 6.97
N LEU A 407 13.05 -7.55 6.71
CA LEU A 407 12.78 -8.54 7.75
C LEU A 407 13.87 -8.53 8.82
N THR A 408 15.13 -8.67 8.40
CA THR A 408 16.29 -8.73 9.31
C THR A 408 16.45 -7.42 10.09
N TRP A 409 16.16 -6.29 9.45
CA TRP A 409 16.23 -4.96 10.07
C TRP A 409 15.19 -4.81 11.18
N LEU A 410 13.94 -5.22 10.93
CA LEU A 410 12.86 -5.23 11.90
C LEU A 410 13.16 -6.19 13.06
N ASP A 411 13.65 -7.40 12.79
CA ASP A 411 14.11 -8.34 13.83
C ASP A 411 15.13 -7.68 14.78
N GLY A 412 16.05 -6.90 14.23
CA GLY A 412 17.00 -6.12 15.02
C GLY A 412 16.31 -5.13 15.96
N ARG A 413 15.24 -4.45 15.51
CA ARG A 413 14.45 -3.54 16.34
C ARG A 413 13.72 -4.29 17.47
N PHE A 414 13.08 -5.40 17.14
CA PHE A 414 12.42 -6.27 18.13
C PHE A 414 13.39 -6.80 19.19
N ALA A 415 14.63 -7.07 18.80
CA ALA A 415 15.71 -7.48 19.69
C ALA A 415 16.38 -6.32 20.46
N GLY A 416 15.87 -5.08 20.33
CA GLY A 416 16.40 -3.91 21.04
C GLY A 416 17.76 -3.42 20.54
N LYS A 417 18.23 -3.85 19.36
CA LYS A 417 19.46 -3.31 18.75
C LYS A 417 19.24 -1.86 18.34
N ALA A 418 20.27 -1.02 18.31
CA ALA A 418 20.16 0.36 17.78
C ALA A 418 19.95 0.37 16.25
N ALA A 419 19.20 1.33 15.72
CA ALA A 419 18.88 1.38 14.28
C ALA A 419 20.10 1.89 13.50
N PRO A 420 20.46 1.26 12.37
CA PRO A 420 21.45 1.84 11.49
C PRO A 420 20.99 3.24 11.04
N ASP A 421 21.95 4.15 10.97
CA ASP A 421 21.76 5.53 10.52
C ASP A 421 22.79 5.80 9.41
N ASN A 422 22.31 6.17 8.23
CA ASN A 422 23.16 6.62 7.13
C ASN A 422 22.68 7.94 6.52
N CYS A 423 22.04 8.80 7.32
CA CYS A 423 21.53 10.10 6.89
C CYS A 423 22.55 10.94 6.13
N ALA A 424 23.82 10.94 6.58
CA ALA A 424 24.90 11.68 5.93
C ALA A 424 25.33 11.12 4.56
N GLN A 425 24.94 9.89 4.23
CA GLN A 425 25.32 9.18 2.99
C GLN A 425 24.23 9.24 1.91
N ILE A 426 23.05 9.81 2.22
CA ILE A 426 21.94 9.89 1.26
C ILE A 426 22.35 10.82 0.10
N PRO A 427 22.40 10.33 -1.16
CA PRO A 427 22.84 11.14 -2.29
C PRO A 427 21.97 12.38 -2.46
N ARG A 428 22.54 13.56 -2.73
CA ARG A 428 21.76 14.82 -2.87
C ARG A 428 20.81 14.82 -4.05
#